data_AF-A0A1Z2XVF2-F1
#
_entry.id   AF-A0A1Z2XVF2-F1
#
_cell.length_a   1.000
_cell.length_b   1.000
_cell.length_c   1.000
_cell.angle_alpha   90.00
_cell.angle_beta   90.00
_cell.angle_gamma   90.00
#
_symmetry.space_group_name_H-M   'P 1'
#
loop_
_entity.id
_entity.type
_entity.pdbx_description
1 polymer ?
#
loop_
_entity_poly.entity_id
_entity_poly.type
_entity_poly.pdbx_seq_one_letter_code
_entity_poly.pdbx_strand_id
1 'polypeptide(L)'
;MKTIFCILTALTLLLSACSGSKSGSVTFRATVLEINDGYYLVEPVEGSAELKSADQITVPMKNMAPSPEPEVGDILEIEYDGYIAESYPAQINNVYSVRVVE
;
A
#
# COMPACT_ATOMS: atom_id res chain seq x y z
N MET A 1 48.69 -21.50 26.42
CA MET A 1 48.60 -20.13 25.88
C MET A 1 48.14 -20.24 24.43
N LYS A 2 46.84 -20.10 24.19
CA LYS A 2 46.24 -20.26 22.86
C LYS A 2 45.07 -19.28 22.78
N THR A 3 45.29 -18.24 22.01
CA THR A 3 44.41 -17.11 21.71
C THR A 3 43.11 -17.60 21.08
N ILE A 4 41.97 -17.25 21.67
CA ILE A 4 40.67 -17.34 20.99
C ILE A 4 40.01 -15.98 21.14
N PHE A 5 40.12 -15.21 20.07
CA PHE A 5 39.33 -14.02 19.78
C PHE A 5 37.86 -14.43 19.62
N CYS A 6 37.00 -14.06 20.57
CA CYS A 6 35.56 -14.03 20.37
C CYS A 6 35.13 -12.57 20.17
N ILE A 7 35.48 -12.02 19.01
CA ILE A 7 34.90 -10.78 18.51
C ILE A 7 34.09 -11.18 17.29
N LEU A 8 32.77 -11.35 17.46
CA LEU A 8 31.86 -11.42 16.32
C LEU A 8 30.57 -10.66 16.66
N THR A 9 30.67 -9.36 16.39
CA THR A 9 29.67 -8.52 15.75
C THR A 9 28.26 -8.51 16.33
N ALA A 10 28.01 -7.44 17.08
CA ALA A 10 26.71 -6.85 17.30
C ALA A 10 25.89 -6.76 16.00
N LEU A 11 24.84 -7.58 15.92
CA LEU A 11 23.77 -7.40 14.94
C LEU A 11 22.88 -6.29 15.46
N THR A 12 23.29 -5.05 15.20
CA THR A 12 22.49 -3.86 15.47
C THR A 12 21.23 -3.93 14.62
N LEU A 13 20.09 -4.15 15.28
CA LEU A 13 18.75 -3.92 14.76
C LEU A 13 18.67 -2.46 14.29
N LEU A 14 18.88 -2.24 12.99
CA LEU A 14 18.50 -1.00 12.32
C LEU A 14 16.97 -0.95 12.28
N LEU A 15 16.38 -0.54 13.41
CA LEU A 15 15.04 0.03 13.41
C LEU A 15 15.15 1.30 12.58
N SER A 16 14.83 1.18 11.29
CA SER A 16 14.74 2.31 10.39
C SER A 16 13.64 3.22 10.91
N ALA A 17 14.06 4.33 11.51
CA ALA A 17 13.21 5.40 11.96
C ALA A 17 12.57 6.07 10.73
N CYS A 18 11.30 5.75 10.44
CA CYS A 18 10.49 6.61 9.58
C CYS A 18 10.20 7.90 10.35
N SER A 19 11.03 8.91 10.08
CA SER A 19 10.83 10.28 10.50
C SER A 19 9.78 10.94 9.61
N GLY A 20 8.74 11.51 10.21
CA GLY A 20 7.84 12.44 9.53
C GLY A 20 6.37 12.22 9.87
N SER A 21 5.91 12.85 10.94
CA SER A 21 4.49 12.91 11.30
C SER A 21 3.70 13.58 10.17
N LYS A 22 2.95 12.76 9.41
CA LYS A 22 1.85 13.19 8.56
C LYS A 22 0.62 12.44 9.04
N SER A 23 -0.46 13.17 9.27
CA SER A 23 -1.71 12.70 9.89
C SER A 23 -2.21 11.37 9.30
N GLY A 24 -2.19 10.29 10.09
CA GLY A 24 -3.10 9.12 10.04
C GLY A 24 -3.23 8.32 8.75
N SER A 25 -2.63 8.72 7.63
CA SER A 25 -2.77 8.03 6.35
C SER A 25 -1.83 6.83 6.25
N VAL A 26 -2.25 5.85 5.47
CA VAL A 26 -1.43 4.69 5.11
C VAL A 26 -1.45 4.52 3.60
N THR A 27 -0.46 3.79 3.07
CA THR A 27 -0.29 3.57 1.64
C THR A 27 -0.20 2.08 1.35
N PHE A 28 -0.91 1.64 0.33
CA PHE A 28 -0.81 0.27 -0.17
C PHE A 28 -0.75 0.24 -1.69
N ARG A 29 -0.34 -0.92 -2.21
CA ARG A 29 -0.30 -1.19 -3.65
C ARG A 29 -1.30 -2.25 -4.02
N ALA A 30 -1.92 -2.09 -5.17
CA ALA A 30 -2.93 -3.01 -5.66
C ALA A 30 -2.98 -3.04 -7.18
N THR A 31 -3.27 -4.20 -7.75
CA THR A 31 -3.47 -4.41 -9.18
C THR A 31 -4.88 -3.97 -9.56
N VAL A 32 -5.03 -3.21 -10.65
CA VAL A 32 -6.34 -2.84 -11.19
C VAL A 32 -6.98 -4.07 -11.82
N LEU A 33 -8.14 -4.47 -11.30
CA LEU A 33 -8.97 -5.54 -11.87
C LEU A 33 -9.99 -4.98 -12.86
N GLU A 34 -10.65 -3.88 -12.50
CA GLU A 34 -11.67 -3.22 -13.31
C GLU A 34 -11.63 -1.70 -13.13
N ILE A 35 -12.01 -0.98 -14.18
CA ILE A 35 -12.17 0.47 -14.20
C ILE A 35 -13.66 0.76 -14.45
N ASN A 36 -14.34 1.26 -13.42
CA ASN A 36 -15.76 1.59 -13.47
C ASN A 36 -15.97 3.11 -13.37
N ASP A 37 -17.17 3.59 -13.65
CA ASP A 37 -17.48 5.02 -13.53
C ASP A 37 -17.32 5.48 -12.06
N GLY A 38 -16.25 6.23 -11.80
CA GLY A 38 -15.95 6.85 -10.50
C GLY A 38 -15.14 6.00 -9.51
N TYR A 39 -14.81 4.73 -9.80
CA TYR A 39 -13.98 3.90 -8.93
C TYR A 39 -13.19 2.81 -9.68
N TYR A 40 -12.04 2.45 -9.11
CA TYR A 40 -11.27 1.26 -9.49
C TYR A 40 -11.70 0.08 -8.62
N LEU A 41 -11.83 -1.11 -9.20
CA LEU A 41 -11.77 -2.37 -8.46
C LEU A 41 -10.32 -2.85 -8.46
N VAL A 42 -9.75 -3.10 -7.29
CA VAL A 42 -8.35 -3.49 -7.17
C VAL A 42 -8.16 -4.71 -6.27
N GLU A 43 -7.09 -5.46 -6.53
CA GLU A 43 -6.60 -6.54 -5.68
C GLU A 43 -5.30 -6.09 -5.00
N PRO A 44 -5.24 -6.01 -3.65
CA PRO A 44 -4.01 -5.67 -2.96
C PRO A 44 -2.87 -6.65 -3.30
N VAL A 45 -1.65 -6.13 -3.51
CA VAL A 45 -0.50 -6.99 -3.84
C VAL A 45 -0.20 -7.99 -2.71
N GLU A 46 0.39 -9.13 -3.07
CA GLU A 46 0.75 -10.18 -2.09
C GLU A 46 1.58 -9.63 -0.93
N GLY A 47 1.24 -10.06 0.28
CA GLY A 47 1.93 -9.66 1.51
C GLY A 47 1.56 -8.26 2.05
N SER A 48 0.70 -7.51 1.36
CA SER A 48 0.13 -6.26 1.89
C SER A 48 -0.71 -6.50 3.14
N ALA A 49 -0.84 -5.49 3.99
CA ALA A 49 -1.69 -5.57 5.17
C ALA A 49 -3.17 -5.62 4.77
N GLU A 50 -3.52 -4.88 3.72
CA GLU A 50 -4.85 -4.73 3.14
C GLU A 50 -5.40 -6.05 2.59
N LEU A 51 -4.54 -6.92 2.03
CA LEU A 51 -4.93 -8.25 1.58
C LEU A 51 -5.47 -9.14 2.72
N LYS A 52 -5.12 -8.85 3.98
CA LYS A 52 -5.68 -9.55 5.15
C LYS A 52 -7.11 -9.10 5.44
N SER A 53 -7.51 -7.92 4.97
CA SER A 53 -8.85 -7.37 5.14
C SER A 53 -9.77 -7.80 4.00
N ALA A 54 -9.33 -7.70 2.75
CA ALA A 54 -10.10 -8.13 1.58
C ALA A 54 -9.20 -8.38 0.36
N ASP A 55 -9.59 -9.34 -0.47
CA ASP A 55 -8.99 -9.64 -1.77
C ASP A 55 -9.42 -8.65 -2.86
N GLN A 56 -10.65 -8.12 -2.76
CA GLN A 56 -11.18 -7.12 -3.68
C GLN A 56 -11.62 -5.86 -2.94
N ILE A 57 -11.11 -4.71 -3.38
CA ILE A 57 -11.38 -3.41 -2.77
C ILE A 57 -11.77 -2.40 -3.86
N THR A 58 -12.87 -1.67 -3.67
CA THR A 58 -13.19 -0.51 -4.51
C THR A 58 -12.51 0.74 -3.97
N VAL A 59 -11.87 1.50 -4.88
CA VAL A 59 -11.14 2.73 -4.58
C VAL A 59 -11.69 3.87 -5.44
N PRO A 60 -12.24 4.94 -4.85
CA PRO A 60 -12.71 6.10 -5.60
C PRO A 60 -11.62 6.71 -6.48
N MET A 61 -11.98 7.14 -7.70
CA MET A 61 -11.10 7.85 -8.63
C MET A 61 -10.84 9.31 -8.20
N LYS A 62 -10.59 9.55 -6.90
CA LYS A 62 -10.31 10.87 -6.34
C LYS A 62 -8.80 11.04 -6.19
N ASN A 63 -8.32 12.27 -6.43
CA ASN A 63 -6.90 12.62 -6.27
C ASN A 63 -5.96 11.72 -7.10
N MET A 64 -6.44 11.25 -8.25
CA MET A 64 -5.64 10.52 -9.23
C MET A 64 -4.60 11.45 -9.84
N ALA A 65 -3.35 11.01 -9.91
CA ALA A 65 -2.30 11.69 -10.64
C ALA A 65 -2.67 11.82 -12.13
N PRO A 66 -2.38 12.96 -12.79
CA PRO A 66 -2.87 13.23 -14.14
C PRO A 66 -2.24 12.36 -15.23
N SER A 67 -1.12 11.70 -14.96
CA SER A 67 -0.43 10.83 -15.90
C SER A 67 0.57 9.92 -15.14
N PRO A 68 0.77 8.68 -15.62
CA PRO A 68 -0.02 8.00 -16.66
C PRO A 68 -1.44 7.69 -16.17
N GLU A 69 -2.38 7.51 -17.12
CA GLU A 69 -3.72 7.03 -16.82
C GLU A 69 -3.66 5.52 -16.50
N PRO A 70 -4.39 5.00 -15.48
CA PRO A 70 -4.36 3.58 -15.16
C PRO A 70 -5.06 2.72 -16.20
N GLU A 71 -4.48 1.55 -16.48
CA GLU A 71 -5.09 0.49 -17.26
C GLU A 71 -5.37 -0.74 -16.37
N VAL A 72 -6.22 -1.65 -16.86
CA VAL A 72 -6.44 -2.94 -16.18
C VAL A 72 -5.14 -3.74 -16.20
N GLY A 73 -4.74 -4.25 -15.04
CA GLY A 73 -3.47 -4.93 -14.83
C GLY A 73 -2.35 -4.05 -14.28
N ASP A 74 -2.50 -2.72 -14.31
CA ASP A 74 -1.52 -1.82 -13.71
C ASP A 74 -1.52 -1.93 -12.18
N ILE A 75 -0.38 -1.60 -11.57
CA ILE A 75 -0.26 -1.46 -10.12
C ILE A 75 -0.48 0.00 -9.75
N LEU A 76 -1.48 0.25 -8.91
CA LEU A 76 -1.69 1.54 -8.27
C LEU A 76 -1.00 1.58 -6.90
N GLU A 77 -0.44 2.73 -6.56
CA GLU A 77 -0.12 3.13 -5.19
C GLU A 77 -1.19 4.08 -4.68
N ILE A 78 -1.83 3.72 -3.57
CA ILE A 78 -3.03 4.37 -3.04
C ILE A 78 -2.75 4.81 -1.61
N GLU A 79 -2.85 6.12 -1.35
CA GLU A 79 -2.79 6.70 -0.01
C GLU A 79 -4.22 6.97 0.50
N TYR A 80 -4.56 6.48 1.69
CA TYR A 80 -5.90 6.57 2.28
C TYR A 80 -5.85 6.71 3.80
N ASP A 81 -7.00 6.82 4.46
CA ASP A 81 -7.13 7.06 5.91
C ASP A 81 -6.94 5.83 6.81
N GLY A 82 -6.60 4.67 6.23
CA GLY A 82 -6.44 3.41 6.97
C GLY A 82 -7.75 2.68 7.27
N TYR A 83 -8.92 3.22 6.87
CA TYR A 83 -10.21 2.57 7.08
C TYR A 83 -10.69 1.83 5.82
N ILE A 84 -10.95 0.53 5.98
CA ILE A 84 -11.57 -0.33 4.96
C ILE A 84 -12.94 -0.75 5.48
N ALA A 85 -14.01 -0.37 4.77
CA ALA A 85 -15.36 -0.72 5.13
C ALA A 85 -15.69 -2.17 4.73
N GLU A 86 -16.22 -2.94 5.68
CA GLU A 86 -16.57 -4.34 5.51
C GLU A 86 -17.77 -4.51 4.55
N SER A 87 -17.49 -5.00 3.35
CA SER A 87 -18.46 -5.38 2.31
C SER A 87 -17.79 -6.29 1.27
N TYR A 88 -18.52 -6.78 0.26
CA TYR A 88 -17.92 -7.55 -0.84
C TYR A 88 -18.36 -7.02 -2.21
N PRO A 89 -17.46 -6.38 -2.99
CA PRO A 89 -16.08 -6.01 -2.62
C PRO A 89 -16.01 -5.05 -1.42
N ALA A 90 -14.89 -5.03 -0.70
CA ALA A 90 -14.67 -4.07 0.38
C ALA A 90 -14.48 -2.65 -0.18
N GLN A 91 -14.59 -1.62 0.66
CA GLN A 91 -14.59 -0.23 0.18
C GLN A 91 -13.64 0.67 0.97
N ILE A 92 -12.85 1.47 0.26
CA ILE A 92 -12.12 2.61 0.83
C ILE A 92 -12.87 3.89 0.44
N ASN A 93 -13.17 4.74 1.42
CA ASN A 93 -13.97 5.96 1.17
C ASN A 93 -13.11 7.22 1.04
N ASN A 94 -12.03 7.32 1.83
CA ASN A 94 -11.21 8.52 1.93
C ASN A 94 -9.83 8.27 1.34
N VAL A 95 -9.67 8.69 0.08
CA VAL A 95 -8.43 8.55 -0.68
C VAL A 95 -7.75 9.90 -0.80
N TYR A 96 -6.47 9.97 -0.48
CA TYR A 96 -5.65 11.17 -0.52
C TYR A 96 -4.81 11.28 -1.79
N SER A 97 -4.40 10.14 -2.36
CA SER A 97 -3.63 10.09 -3.61
C SER A 97 -3.78 8.73 -4.27
N VAL A 98 -3.86 8.72 -5.60
CA VAL A 98 -3.76 7.50 -6.42
C VAL A 98 -2.79 7.76 -7.56
N ARG A 99 -1.86 6.84 -7.81
CA ARG A 99 -0.93 6.93 -8.95
C ARG A 99 -0.53 5.55 -9.45
N VAL A 100 -0.26 5.43 -10.74
CA VAL A 100 0.35 4.22 -11.31
C VAL A 100 1.81 4.12 -10.83
N VAL A 101 2.26 2.91 -10.55
CA VAL A 101 3.65 2.58 -10.25
C VAL A 101 4.31 2.09 -11.54
N GLU A 102 5.31 2.84 -12.03
CA GLU A 102 6.18 2.46 -13.15
C GLU A 102 7.21 1.39 -12.78
#